data_AF-A0AAD6ZL89-F1
#
_entry.id   AF-A0AAD6ZL89-F1
#
_cell.length_a   1.000
_cell.length_b   1.000
_cell.length_c   1.000
_cell.angle_alpha   90.00
_cell.angle_beta   90.00
_cell.angle_gamma   90.00
#
_symmetry.space_group_name_H-M   'P 1'
#
loop_
_entity.id
_entity.type
_entity.pdbx_description
1 polymer ?
#
loop_
_entity_poly.entity_id
_entity_poly.type
_entity_poly.pdbx_seq_one_letter_code
_entity_poly.pdbx_strand_id
1 'polypeptide(L)'
;NIDHSAAAVLLSSKIRTYKGTTPTNIVVEILKKYRFDLPAGIEHNPADFSKVIGAIQEALTQKRSKFKKLSVENAPKANQLNIFQLTTAFVDGTRCSVSVPVCARVALMRKVYLKEPGKRFWDAVDEDLAKIRKKAGGDSQKIIRAFRHILEKDQESHGVTDYDLRAEDETVDGYQQEIDEVIDANLADAASTV
;
A
#
# COMPACT_ATOMS: atom_id res chain seq x y z
N ASN A 1 -11.02 -6.61 -11.48
CA ASN A 1 -11.37 -5.61 -10.42
C ASN A 1 -10.67 -5.89 -9.10
N ILE A 2 -10.79 -7.11 -8.53
CA ILE A 2 -10.10 -7.50 -7.27
C ILE A 2 -8.60 -7.17 -7.28
N ASP A 3 -7.87 -7.53 -8.33
CA ASP A 3 -6.42 -7.29 -8.42
C ASP A 3 -6.04 -5.81 -8.35
N HIS A 4 -6.81 -4.93 -9.00
CA HIS A 4 -6.55 -3.50 -8.99
C HIS A 4 -6.88 -2.89 -7.63
N SER A 5 -7.96 -3.33 -6.98
CA SER A 5 -8.31 -2.90 -5.62
C SER A 5 -7.27 -3.39 -4.61
N ALA A 6 -6.84 -4.64 -4.71
CA ALA A 6 -5.78 -5.19 -3.84
C ALA A 6 -4.46 -4.42 -3.99
N ALA A 7 -4.04 -4.10 -5.22
CA ALA A 7 -2.85 -3.29 -5.45
C ALA A 7 -2.99 -1.89 -4.84
N ALA A 8 -4.11 -1.20 -5.10
CA ALA A 8 -4.34 0.15 -4.59
C ALA A 8 -4.39 0.22 -3.06
N VAL A 9 -5.02 -0.78 -2.41
CA VAL A 9 -5.05 -0.89 -0.95
C VAL A 9 -3.63 -1.06 -0.39
N LEU A 10 -2.80 -1.89 -1.01
CA LEU A 10 -1.42 -2.09 -0.58
C LEU A 10 -0.50 -0.90 -0.92
N LEU A 11 -0.81 -0.09 -1.93
CA LEU A 11 -0.03 1.11 -2.25
C LEU A 11 -0.48 2.36 -1.46
N SER A 12 -1.65 2.29 -0.84
CA SER A 12 -2.23 3.42 -0.10
C SER A 12 -1.33 3.89 1.05
N SER A 13 -1.21 5.22 1.14
CA SER A 13 -0.55 5.87 2.26
C SER A 13 -1.35 5.83 3.57
N LYS A 14 -2.63 5.42 3.52
CA LYS A 14 -3.55 5.37 4.67
C LYS A 14 -3.63 3.99 5.32
N ILE A 15 -3.24 2.92 4.62
CA ILE A 15 -3.32 1.57 5.19
C ILE A 15 -2.43 1.43 6.42
N ARG A 16 -3.00 0.80 7.47
CA ARG A 16 -2.31 0.64 8.75
C ARG A 16 -1.47 -0.63 8.86
N THR A 17 -1.87 -1.69 8.18
CA THR A 17 -1.20 -3.00 8.20
C THR A 17 -1.35 -3.67 6.84
N TYR A 18 -0.35 -4.43 6.44
CA TYR A 18 -0.32 -5.24 5.22
C TYR A 18 -0.74 -6.69 5.47
N LYS A 19 -0.89 -7.10 6.73
CA LYS A 19 -1.31 -8.44 7.15
C LYS A 19 -2.64 -8.38 7.92
N GLY A 20 -3.12 -9.56 8.31
CA GLY A 20 -4.39 -9.71 9.02
C GLY A 20 -5.60 -9.53 8.10
N THR A 21 -6.74 -9.25 8.72
CA THR A 21 -8.05 -9.13 8.04
C THR A 21 -8.30 -7.73 7.51
N THR A 22 -7.62 -6.70 8.01
CA THR A 22 -7.85 -5.30 7.64
C THR A 22 -7.75 -5.05 6.12
N PRO A 23 -6.69 -5.48 5.40
CA PRO A 23 -6.62 -5.27 3.95
C PRO A 23 -7.77 -5.98 3.22
N THR A 24 -8.12 -7.20 3.64
CA THR A 24 -9.23 -7.97 3.07
C THR A 24 -10.56 -7.24 3.24
N ASN A 25 -10.83 -6.74 4.45
CA ASN A 25 -12.07 -6.01 4.75
C ASN A 25 -12.18 -4.74 3.89
N ILE A 26 -11.10 -3.98 3.75
CA ILE A 26 -11.08 -2.78 2.90
C ILE A 26 -11.40 -3.15 1.45
N VAL A 27 -10.78 -4.19 0.89
CA VAL A 27 -11.08 -4.63 -0.49
C VAL A 27 -12.54 -5.10 -0.62
N VAL A 28 -13.08 -5.80 0.38
CA VAL A 28 -14.51 -6.17 0.42
C VAL A 28 -15.40 -4.94 0.34
N GLU A 29 -15.12 -3.89 1.13
CA GLU A 29 -15.92 -2.66 1.13
C GLU A 29 -15.82 -1.90 -0.20
N ILE A 30 -14.64 -1.87 -0.83
CA ILE A 30 -14.47 -1.33 -2.19
C ILE A 30 -15.35 -2.08 -3.19
N LEU A 31 -15.32 -3.42 -3.16
CA LEU A 31 -16.12 -4.24 -4.05
C LEU A 31 -17.63 -4.05 -3.84
N LYS A 32 -18.08 -3.95 -2.58
CA LYS A 32 -19.48 -3.65 -2.26
C LYS A 32 -19.91 -2.27 -2.72
N LYS A 33 -19.08 -1.25 -2.49
CA LYS A 33 -19.36 0.15 -2.86
C LYS A 33 -19.55 0.31 -4.37
N TYR A 34 -18.65 -0.25 -5.16
CA TYR A 34 -18.65 -0.09 -6.61
C TYR A 34 -19.34 -1.22 -7.38
N ARG A 35 -19.79 -2.27 -6.69
CA ARG A 35 -20.52 -3.42 -7.25
C ARG A 35 -19.85 -4.04 -8.48
N PHE A 36 -18.52 -4.04 -8.52
CA PHE A 36 -17.70 -4.49 -9.66
C PHE A 36 -17.95 -5.95 -10.06
N ASP A 37 -18.99 -6.17 -10.86
CA ASP A 37 -19.49 -7.48 -11.32
C ASP A 37 -19.96 -8.41 -10.18
N LEU A 38 -20.25 -7.88 -8.99
CA LEU A 38 -20.80 -8.69 -7.91
C LEU A 38 -22.28 -9.00 -8.20
N PRO A 39 -22.69 -10.27 -8.21
CA PRO A 39 -24.10 -10.63 -8.33
C PRO A 39 -24.93 -10.00 -7.22
N ALA A 40 -26.14 -9.56 -7.56
CA ALA A 40 -27.05 -8.97 -6.60
C ALA A 40 -27.37 -9.97 -5.47
N GLY A 41 -27.16 -9.56 -4.23
CA GLY A 41 -27.46 -10.37 -3.04
C GLY A 41 -26.48 -11.51 -2.78
N ILE A 42 -25.32 -11.56 -3.45
CA ILE A 42 -24.29 -12.57 -3.16
C ILE A 42 -23.84 -12.55 -1.69
N GLU A 43 -23.94 -11.41 -1.02
CA GLU A 43 -23.62 -11.24 0.40
C GLU A 43 -24.56 -12.04 1.31
N HIS A 44 -25.76 -12.40 0.85
CA HIS A 44 -26.71 -13.24 1.57
C HIS A 44 -26.44 -14.74 1.39
N ASN A 45 -25.52 -15.12 0.51
CA ASN A 45 -25.07 -16.49 0.33
C ASN A 45 -23.64 -16.65 0.90
N PRO A 46 -23.50 -17.15 2.14
CA PRO A 46 -22.19 -17.26 2.79
C PRO A 46 -21.18 -18.11 2.01
N ALA A 47 -21.64 -19.16 1.33
CA ALA A 47 -20.77 -20.07 0.59
C ALA A 47 -20.17 -19.37 -0.65
N ASP A 48 -20.98 -18.64 -1.40
CA ASP A 48 -20.50 -17.92 -2.58
C ASP A 48 -19.71 -16.67 -2.20
N PHE A 49 -20.12 -15.96 -1.16
CA PHE A 49 -19.36 -14.82 -0.66
C PHE A 49 -18.00 -15.23 -0.09
N SER A 50 -17.89 -16.43 0.51
CA SER A 50 -16.61 -16.99 0.96
C SER A 50 -15.63 -17.19 -0.21
N LYS A 51 -16.11 -17.56 -1.41
CA LYS A 51 -15.27 -17.65 -2.62
C LYS A 51 -14.72 -16.28 -3.02
N VAL A 52 -15.53 -15.23 -2.93
CA VAL A 52 -15.09 -13.84 -3.18
C VAL A 52 -14.01 -13.43 -2.18
N ILE A 53 -14.20 -13.70 -0.89
CA ILE A 53 -13.19 -13.44 0.15
C ILE A 53 -11.89 -14.22 -0.14
N GLY A 54 -12.00 -15.48 -0.54
CA GLY A 54 -10.85 -16.31 -0.94
C GLY A 54 -10.05 -15.68 -2.08
N ALA A 55 -10.73 -15.24 -3.14
CA ALA A 55 -10.10 -14.57 -4.28
C ALA A 55 -9.40 -13.25 -3.87
N ILE A 56 -9.99 -12.48 -2.94
CA ILE A 56 -9.38 -11.26 -2.39
C ILE A 56 -8.11 -11.59 -1.62
N GLN A 57 -8.16 -12.58 -0.74
CA GLN A 57 -7.00 -13.00 0.07
C GLN A 57 -5.86 -13.53 -0.80
N GLU A 58 -6.18 -14.27 -1.85
CA GLU A 58 -5.23 -14.72 -2.85
C GLU A 58 -4.59 -13.53 -3.58
N ALA A 59 -5.38 -12.60 -4.11
CA ALA A 59 -4.88 -11.41 -4.79
C ALA A 59 -3.96 -10.58 -3.89
N LEU A 60 -4.35 -10.31 -2.64
CA LEU A 60 -3.50 -9.61 -1.66
C LEU A 60 -2.19 -10.35 -1.39
N THR A 61 -2.21 -11.68 -1.38
CA THR A 61 -1.02 -12.50 -1.19
C THR A 61 -0.11 -12.44 -2.40
N GLN A 62 -0.64 -12.54 -3.61
CA GLN A 62 0.13 -12.44 -4.84
C GLN A 62 0.74 -11.04 -5.02
N LYS A 63 -0.01 -9.97 -4.75
CA LYS A 63 0.50 -8.58 -4.81
C LYS A 63 1.61 -8.35 -3.79
N ARG A 64 1.45 -8.81 -2.54
CA ARG A 64 2.53 -8.76 -1.53
C ARG A 64 3.75 -9.56 -1.97
N SER A 65 3.57 -10.74 -2.58
CA SER A 65 4.70 -11.51 -3.11
C SER A 65 5.44 -10.72 -4.21
N LYS A 66 4.70 -10.15 -5.18
CA LYS A 66 5.25 -9.30 -6.25
C LYS A 66 6.01 -8.10 -5.70
N PHE A 67 5.39 -7.33 -4.80
CA PHE A 67 5.99 -6.12 -4.21
C PHE A 67 7.25 -6.44 -3.43
N LYS A 68 7.25 -7.52 -2.64
CA LYS A 68 8.46 -7.96 -1.95
C LYS A 68 9.56 -8.32 -2.96
N LYS A 69 9.24 -9.03 -4.03
CA LYS A 69 10.19 -9.40 -5.08
C LYS A 69 10.80 -8.18 -5.77
N LEU A 70 9.99 -7.16 -6.09
CA LEU A 70 10.47 -5.90 -6.65
C LEU A 70 11.44 -5.18 -5.70
N SER A 71 11.20 -5.21 -4.38
CA SER A 71 12.15 -4.67 -3.39
C SER A 71 13.47 -5.45 -3.35
N VAL A 72 13.47 -6.75 -3.69
CA VAL A 72 14.66 -7.63 -3.74
C VAL A 72 15.51 -7.32 -4.96
N GLU A 73 14.89 -7.30 -6.14
CA GLU A 73 15.59 -7.18 -7.43
C GLU A 73 16.33 -5.84 -7.56
N ASN A 74 15.89 -4.84 -6.79
CA ASN A 74 16.42 -3.47 -6.80
C ASN A 74 17.23 -3.13 -5.53
N ALA A 75 17.66 -4.14 -4.77
CA ALA A 75 18.62 -4.00 -3.67
C ALA A 75 20.00 -3.50 -4.19
N PRO A 76 20.92 -3.02 -3.33
CA PRO A 76 22.13 -2.32 -3.74
C PRO A 76 23.08 -3.26 -4.50
N LYS A 77 22.98 -3.22 -5.83
CA LYS A 77 23.89 -3.76 -6.83
C LYS A 77 23.92 -2.76 -7.99
N ALA A 78 24.84 -2.91 -8.94
CA ALA A 78 25.12 -1.97 -10.04
C ALA A 78 23.93 -1.53 -10.94
N ASN A 79 22.70 -2.02 -10.68
CA ASN A 79 21.44 -1.69 -11.37
C ASN A 79 20.37 -1.19 -10.39
N GLN A 80 20.77 -0.37 -9.40
CA GLN A 80 19.85 0.13 -8.39
C GLN A 80 18.89 1.17 -8.98
N LEU A 81 17.59 0.84 -9.03
CA LEU A 81 16.55 1.80 -9.38
C LEU A 81 16.44 2.89 -8.30
N ASN A 82 16.25 4.13 -8.72
CA ASN A 82 15.83 5.18 -7.79
C ASN A 82 14.36 4.97 -7.36
N ILE A 83 13.88 5.79 -6.42
CA ILE A 83 12.53 5.60 -5.86
C ILE A 83 11.40 5.79 -6.87
N PHE A 84 11.55 6.70 -7.83
CA PHE A 84 10.55 6.94 -8.86
C PHE A 84 10.46 5.75 -9.82
N GLN A 85 11.59 5.26 -10.30
CA GLN A 85 11.67 4.08 -11.16
C GLN A 85 11.15 2.82 -10.45
N LEU A 86 11.50 2.65 -9.17
CA LEU A 86 11.00 1.55 -8.37
C LEU A 86 9.49 1.63 -8.20
N THR A 87 8.96 2.81 -7.87
CA THR A 87 7.51 3.03 -7.74
C THR A 87 6.79 2.79 -9.06
N THR A 88 7.39 3.19 -10.19
CA THR A 88 6.87 2.89 -11.54
C THR A 88 6.70 1.38 -11.75
N ALA A 89 7.68 0.57 -11.34
CA ALA A 89 7.56 -0.89 -11.40
C ALA A 89 6.51 -1.47 -10.44
N PHE A 90 6.24 -0.81 -9.32
CA PHE A 90 5.17 -1.22 -8.38
C PHE A 90 3.78 -0.96 -8.94
N VAL A 91 3.58 0.18 -9.60
CA VAL A 91 2.29 0.57 -10.16
C VAL A 91 2.03 -0.03 -11.55
N ASP A 92 3.06 -0.60 -12.20
CA ASP A 92 2.93 -1.26 -13.50
C ASP A 92 1.88 -2.39 -13.49
N GLY A 93 1.00 -2.35 -14.49
CA GLY A 93 -0.16 -3.23 -14.61
C GLY A 93 -1.26 -2.99 -13.56
N THR A 94 -1.23 -1.86 -12.85
CA THR A 94 -2.28 -1.44 -11.92
C THR A 94 -3.02 -0.21 -12.44
N ARG A 95 -4.02 0.27 -11.70
CA ARG A 95 -4.72 1.53 -11.98
C ARG A 95 -4.16 2.71 -11.18
N CYS A 96 -3.12 2.48 -10.38
CA CYS A 96 -2.48 3.51 -9.57
C CYS A 96 -1.44 4.26 -10.41
N SER A 97 -1.22 5.53 -10.10
CA SER A 97 -0.12 6.33 -10.61
C SER A 97 1.02 6.45 -9.59
N VAL A 98 2.19 6.84 -10.09
CA VAL A 98 3.28 7.30 -9.24
C VAL A 98 2.86 8.62 -8.58
N SER A 99 3.17 8.78 -7.30
CA SER A 99 2.97 10.02 -6.53
C SER A 99 3.90 9.99 -5.32
N VAL A 100 4.13 11.15 -4.70
CA VAL A 100 4.97 11.30 -3.49
C VAL A 100 4.51 10.38 -2.35
N PRO A 101 3.20 10.26 -2.02
CA PRO A 101 2.76 9.35 -0.97
C PRO A 101 3.02 7.88 -1.28
N VAL A 102 2.86 7.46 -2.55
CA VAL A 102 3.15 6.09 -2.99
C VAL A 102 4.66 5.83 -2.97
N CYS A 103 5.48 6.78 -3.43
CA CYS A 103 6.94 6.71 -3.33
C CYS A 103 7.41 6.56 -1.88
N ALA A 104 6.85 7.33 -0.95
CA ALA A 104 7.20 7.21 0.47
C ALA A 104 6.85 5.83 1.06
N ARG A 105 5.77 5.22 0.59
CA ARG A 105 5.38 3.84 0.97
C ARG A 105 6.34 2.81 0.41
N VAL A 106 6.72 2.93 -0.86
CA VAL A 106 7.72 2.07 -1.50
C VAL A 106 9.09 2.23 -0.82
N ALA A 107 9.47 3.46 -0.44
CA ALA A 107 10.71 3.74 0.29
C ALA A 107 10.73 3.06 1.66
N LEU A 108 9.61 3.06 2.41
CA LEU A 108 9.48 2.29 3.64
C LEU A 108 9.69 0.79 3.39
N MET A 109 9.07 0.23 2.34
CA MET A 109 9.23 -1.18 1.99
C MET A 109 10.68 -1.51 1.65
N ARG A 110 11.36 -0.68 0.86
CA ARG A 110 12.78 -0.85 0.53
C ARG A 110 13.65 -0.77 1.78
N LYS A 111 13.48 0.25 2.62
CA LYS A 111 14.17 0.42 3.90
C LYS A 111 14.04 -0.83 4.80
N VAL A 112 12.84 -1.38 4.92
CA VAL A 112 12.61 -2.58 5.73
C VAL A 112 13.25 -3.80 5.08
N TYR A 113 13.15 -3.94 3.75
CA TYR A 113 13.73 -5.06 3.02
C TYR A 113 15.25 -5.14 3.21
N LEU A 114 15.93 -4.00 3.13
CA LEU A 114 17.38 -3.91 3.35
C LEU A 114 17.82 -4.39 4.74
N LYS A 115 16.92 -4.39 5.72
CA LYS A 115 17.18 -4.86 7.09
C LYS A 115 16.67 -6.27 7.35
N GLU A 116 15.52 -6.63 6.80
CA GLU A 116 14.80 -7.88 7.05
C GLU A 116 14.20 -8.45 5.75
N PRO A 117 15.02 -9.02 4.85
CA PRO A 117 14.55 -9.55 3.56
C PRO A 117 13.79 -10.88 3.70
N GLY A 118 13.84 -11.50 4.88
CA GLY A 118 13.38 -12.85 5.15
C GLY A 118 11.86 -13.00 5.27
N LYS A 119 11.43 -14.13 5.86
CA LYS A 119 10.00 -14.45 6.03
C LYS A 119 9.24 -13.39 6.84
N ARG A 120 9.96 -12.69 7.74
CA ARG A 120 9.43 -11.62 8.59
C ARG A 120 9.25 -10.28 7.91
N PHE A 121 9.62 -10.12 6.63
CA PHE A 121 9.57 -8.84 5.93
C PHE A 121 8.27 -8.05 6.16
N TRP A 122 7.11 -8.66 5.88
CA TRP A 122 5.82 -7.98 6.04
C TRP A 122 5.46 -7.69 7.49
N ASP A 123 5.87 -8.56 8.43
CA ASP A 123 5.71 -8.30 9.87
C ASP A 123 6.56 -7.09 10.28
N ALA A 124 7.80 -6.99 9.80
CA ALA A 124 8.69 -5.86 10.05
C ALA A 124 8.17 -4.55 9.43
N VAL A 125 7.53 -4.59 8.26
CA VAL A 125 6.85 -3.43 7.66
C VAL A 125 5.72 -2.95 8.57
N ASP A 126 4.88 -3.87 9.05
CA ASP A 126 3.78 -3.54 9.95
C ASP A 126 4.25 -3.01 11.31
N GLU A 127 5.34 -3.58 11.85
CA GLU A 127 5.99 -3.09 13.06
C GLU A 127 6.52 -1.65 12.88
N ASP A 128 7.19 -1.34 11.77
CA ASP A 128 7.68 0.01 11.50
C ASP A 128 6.53 1.01 11.30
N LEU A 129 5.44 0.61 10.63
CA LEU A 129 4.22 1.41 10.54
C LEU A 129 3.61 1.69 11.92
N ALA A 130 3.54 0.67 12.78
CA ALA A 130 3.04 0.83 14.15
C ALA A 130 3.93 1.77 14.98
N LYS A 131 5.27 1.68 14.83
CA LYS A 131 6.22 2.60 15.48
C LYS A 131 6.02 4.04 15.02
N ILE A 132 5.84 4.27 13.71
CA ILE A 132 5.59 5.62 13.16
C ILE A 132 4.32 6.20 13.78
N ARG A 133 3.21 5.44 13.79
CA ARG A 133 1.94 5.88 14.39
C ARG A 133 2.06 6.14 15.89
N LYS A 134 2.71 5.24 16.62
CA LYS A 134 2.92 5.38 18.07
C LYS A 134 3.72 6.65 18.40
N LYS A 135 4.79 6.94 17.65
CA LYS A 135 5.59 8.16 17.82
C LYS A 135 4.82 9.42 17.43
N ALA A 136 3.95 9.33 16.44
CA ALA A 136 3.10 10.45 16.04
C ALA A 136 1.96 10.73 17.03
N GLY A 137 1.53 9.73 17.82
CA GLY A 137 0.40 9.88 18.75
C GLY A 137 -0.93 10.12 18.02
N GLY A 138 -1.10 9.59 16.81
CA GLY A 138 -2.28 9.81 15.97
C GLY A 138 -2.27 11.10 15.14
N ASP A 139 -1.27 11.97 15.31
CA ASP A 139 -1.13 13.21 14.55
C ASP A 139 -0.73 12.93 13.08
N SER A 140 -1.64 13.26 12.16
CA SER A 140 -1.45 13.04 10.72
C SER A 140 -0.26 13.80 10.14
N GLN A 141 0.02 15.02 10.61
CA GLN A 141 1.15 15.82 10.15
C GLN A 141 2.48 15.20 10.58
N LYS A 142 2.56 14.64 11.79
CA LYS A 142 3.76 13.89 12.23
C LYS A 142 3.97 12.61 11.43
N ILE A 143 2.90 11.91 11.05
CA ILE A 143 2.99 10.74 10.18
C ILE A 143 3.53 11.14 8.79
N ILE A 144 2.97 12.20 8.19
CA ILE A 144 3.43 12.73 6.89
C ILE A 144 4.92 13.11 6.95
N ARG A 145 5.35 13.81 8.00
CA ARG A 145 6.77 14.17 8.19
C ARG A 145 7.67 12.93 8.31
N ALA A 146 7.23 11.89 9.02
CA ALA A 146 8.00 10.65 9.14
C ALA A 146 8.17 9.95 7.78
N PHE A 147 7.13 9.92 6.95
CA PHE A 147 7.19 9.36 5.60
C PHE A 147 8.06 10.20 4.66
N ARG A 148 7.97 11.54 4.74
CA ARG A 148 8.85 12.44 4.00
C ARG A 148 10.32 12.18 4.33
N HIS A 149 10.65 12.05 5.61
CA HIS A 149 12.01 11.74 6.04
C HIS A 149 12.50 10.37 5.52
N ILE A 150 11.63 9.36 5.48
CA ILE A 150 11.97 8.06 4.91
C ILE A 150 12.27 8.18 3.42
N LEU A 151 11.45 8.94 2.68
CA LEU A 151 11.64 9.19 1.25
C LEU A 151 12.95 9.95 0.97
N GLU A 152 13.23 11.02 1.72
CA GLU A 152 14.48 11.79 1.61
C GLU A 152 15.71 10.90 1.81
N LYS A 153 15.71 10.06 2.86
CA LYS A 153 16.82 9.14 3.14
C LYS A 153 17.02 8.10 2.04
N ASP A 154 15.92 7.65 1.46
CA ASP A 154 15.92 6.70 0.37
C ASP A 154 16.47 7.33 -0.92
N GLN A 155 16.11 8.59 -1.22
CA GLN A 155 16.69 9.38 -2.31
C GLN A 155 18.19 9.65 -2.11
N GLU A 156 18.62 10.04 -0.90
CA GLU A 156 20.04 10.22 -0.56
C GLU A 156 20.87 8.95 -0.80
N SER A 157 20.29 7.78 -0.55
CA SER A 157 21.00 6.50 -0.63
C SER A 157 21.05 5.90 -2.03
N HIS A 158 20.10 6.26 -2.89
CA HIS A 158 19.83 5.57 -4.15
C HIS A 158 19.74 6.51 -5.37
N GLY A 159 20.03 7.79 -5.16
CA GLY A 159 20.09 8.81 -6.18
C GLY A 159 18.72 9.37 -6.57
N VAL A 160 18.78 10.49 -7.28
CA VAL A 160 17.67 11.18 -7.93
C VAL A 160 17.97 11.21 -9.43
N THR A 161 16.99 10.89 -10.29
CA THR A 161 17.14 11.02 -11.76
C THR A 161 16.58 12.35 -12.25
N ASP A 162 16.86 12.72 -13.51
CA ASP A 162 16.21 13.83 -14.24
C ASP A 162 14.67 13.81 -14.21
N TYR A 163 14.06 12.67 -13.87
CA TYR A 163 12.66 12.59 -13.46
C TYR A 163 12.53 12.88 -11.97
N ASP A 164 12.50 14.18 -11.66
CA ASP A 164 12.13 14.67 -10.33
C ASP A 164 10.63 14.50 -10.08
N LEU A 165 10.27 14.13 -8.84
CA LEU A 165 8.90 14.22 -8.35
C LEU A 165 8.45 15.68 -8.49
N ARG A 166 7.45 15.93 -9.33
CA ARG A 166 6.94 17.26 -9.61
C ARG A 166 5.96 17.67 -8.52
N ALA A 167 5.65 18.96 -8.44
CA ALA A 167 4.60 19.46 -7.55
C ALA A 167 3.24 18.77 -7.81
N GLU A 168 2.99 18.36 -9.05
CA GLU A 168 1.81 17.60 -9.46
C GLU A 168 1.76 16.18 -8.85
N ASP A 169 2.91 15.62 -8.49
CA ASP A 169 3.01 14.29 -7.87
C ASP A 169 2.75 14.32 -6.36
N GLU A 170 2.56 15.50 -5.75
CA GLU A 170 2.30 15.61 -4.30
C GLU A 170 0.99 14.94 -3.88
N THR A 171 0.03 14.83 -4.80
CA THR A 171 -1.27 14.20 -4.57
C THR A 171 -1.38 12.89 -5.32
N VAL A 172 -2.08 11.91 -4.72
CA VAL A 172 -2.41 10.66 -5.40
C VAL A 172 -3.50 10.89 -6.46
N ASP A 173 -3.57 10.03 -7.48
CA ASP A 173 -4.59 10.11 -8.54
C ASP A 173 -6.03 9.89 -8.01
N GLY A 174 -7.03 10.18 -8.85
CA GLY A 174 -8.45 10.06 -8.47
C GLY A 174 -8.85 8.65 -8.03
N TYR A 175 -8.27 7.62 -8.65
CA TYR A 175 -8.56 6.23 -8.28
C TYR A 175 -8.01 5.91 -6.88
N GLN A 176 -6.79 6.34 -6.57
CA GLN A 176 -6.17 6.14 -5.26
C GLN A 176 -6.85 7.01 -4.18
N GLN A 177 -7.34 8.20 -4.53
CA GLN A 177 -8.17 9.04 -3.64
C GLN A 177 -9.46 8.30 -3.23
N GLU A 178 -10.19 7.73 -4.20
CA GLU A 178 -11.39 6.93 -3.93
C GLU A 178 -11.13 5.74 -3.00
N ILE A 179 -9.96 5.11 -3.14
CA ILE A 179 -9.52 4.00 -2.29
C ILE A 179 -9.20 4.50 -0.87
N ASP A 180 -8.49 5.62 -0.77
CA ASP A 180 -8.12 6.24 0.51
C ASP A 180 -9.36 6.68 1.30
N GLU A 181 -10.42 7.16 0.64
CA GLU A 181 -11.70 7.46 1.28
C GLU A 181 -12.35 6.22 1.92
N VAL A 182 -12.34 5.07 1.23
CA VAL A 182 -12.88 3.83 1.79
C VAL A 182 -12.04 3.34 2.97
N ILE A 183 -10.71 3.54 2.90
CA ILE A 183 -9.81 3.23 4.02
C ILE A 183 -10.13 4.12 5.22
N ASP A 184 -10.25 5.43 5.02
CA ASP A 184 -10.52 6.38 6.10
C ASP A 184 -11.89 6.10 6.76
N ALA A 185 -12.93 5.76 5.97
CA ALA A 185 -14.22 5.32 6.50
C ALA A 185 -14.10 4.03 7.34
N ASN A 186 -13.40 3.02 6.83
CA ASN A 186 -13.18 1.76 7.56
C ASN A 186 -12.42 1.97 8.88
N LEU A 187 -11.46 2.90 8.88
CA LEU A 187 -10.70 3.26 10.09
C LEU A 187 -11.55 4.02 11.12
N ALA A 188 -12.52 4.83 10.68
CA ALA A 188 -13.47 5.50 11.56
C ALA A 188 -14.40 4.48 12.24
N ASP A 189 -14.98 3.56 11.48
CA ASP A 189 -15.87 2.52 12.01
C ASP A 189 -15.17 1.63 13.05
N ALA A 190 -13.92 1.26 12.78
CA ALA A 190 -13.11 0.49 13.73
C ALA A 190 -12.80 1.26 15.02
N ALA A 191 -12.73 2.59 14.98
CA ALA A 191 -12.52 3.43 16.16
C ALA A 191 -13.81 3.66 16.97
N SER A 192 -14.99 3.59 16.33
CA SER A 192 -16.29 3.70 17.02
C SER A 192 -16.74 2.41 17.71
N THR A 193 -16.07 1.28 17.46
CA THR A 193 -16.42 -0.05 18.01
C THR A 193 -15.55 -0.44 19.22
N VAL A 194 -14.72 0.48 19.73
CA VAL A 194 -13.81 0.31 20.89
C VAL A 194 -14.17 1.31 21.97
#